data_AF-A0AB37HX03-F1
#
_entry.id   AF-A0AB37HX03-F1
#
_cell.length_a   1.000
_cell.length_b   1.000
_cell.length_c   1.000
_cell.angle_alpha   90.00
_cell.angle_beta   90.00
_cell.angle_gamma   90.00
#
_symmetry.space_group_name_H-M   'P 1'
#
loop_
_entity.id
_entity.type
_entity.pdbx_description
1 polymer ?
#
loop_
_entity_poly.entity_id
_entity_poly.type
_entity_poly.pdbx_seq_one_letter_code
_entity_poly.pdbx_strand_id
1 'polypeptide(L)'
;MNMSGKARAHTNIALIKYWGKADESLIIPMNNSLSVTLDKFYTETKVIFSPEYTKDILVLNGEEVNEEQSKKIYQFMNLVRERSHTSHYAYIESVNYVPTAAGLASSASAFAALAAACNEALNLNMSDKDLSRLARRGSGSASRSIFGGFAEWEKGHDDETSYAHAIDAQGWEEDLSMVFVVINNQSKKVSSRSGMSHTRDTSRFFQYWLDHVDEDIASVKEAIRNKDFKHLGEVIEENGLRMHATNLGAQPPFTYLVPESYEVMDIVHQCRKAGYPCYFTMDAGPNVKILVEKKNQQFIIDALLKSFNKEQVIASDITNTGIEIIE
;
A
#
# COMPACT_ATOMS: atom_id res chain seq x y z
N MET A 1 -19.79 -28.55 -7.14
CA MET A 1 -18.47 -28.78 -6.53
C MET A 1 -18.02 -27.45 -5.98
N ASN A 2 -17.57 -27.39 -4.73
CA ASN A 2 -17.09 -26.14 -4.14
C ASN A 2 -15.77 -25.75 -4.80
N MET A 3 -15.67 -24.49 -5.21
CA MET A 3 -14.50 -23.91 -5.87
C MET A 3 -13.77 -23.09 -4.83
N SER A 4 -12.56 -23.50 -4.43
CA SER A 4 -11.83 -22.86 -3.36
C SER A 4 -10.43 -22.44 -3.78
N GLY A 5 -10.00 -21.28 -3.30
CA GLY A 5 -8.66 -20.77 -3.49
C GLY A 5 -8.23 -20.00 -2.25
N LYS A 6 -6.94 -20.01 -1.97
CA LYS A 6 -6.38 -19.29 -0.83
C LYS A 6 -5.05 -18.67 -1.24
N ALA A 7 -4.87 -17.42 -0.86
CA ALA A 7 -3.69 -16.67 -1.20
C ALA A 7 -3.22 -15.79 -0.05
N ARG A 8 -1.92 -15.56 0.01
CA ARG A 8 -1.27 -14.53 0.81
C ARG A 8 -0.87 -13.38 -0.11
N ALA A 9 -1.03 -12.15 0.36
CA ALA A 9 -0.43 -10.99 -0.28
C ALA A 9 0.23 -10.07 0.75
N HIS A 10 1.39 -9.53 0.38
CA HIS A 10 2.19 -8.66 1.21
C HIS A 10 1.78 -7.18 1.06
N THR A 11 1.99 -6.41 2.11
CA THR A 11 1.73 -4.96 2.11
C THR A 11 2.82 -4.25 1.32
N ASN A 12 2.46 -3.20 0.60
CA ASN A 12 3.42 -2.28 -0.01
C ASN A 12 3.39 -0.89 0.63
N ILE A 13 4.53 -0.20 0.60
CA ILE A 13 4.67 1.20 1.03
C ILE A 13 5.02 2.06 -0.17
N ALA A 14 4.18 3.06 -0.44
CA ALA A 14 4.41 4.00 -1.53
C ALA A 14 5.65 4.85 -1.23
N LEU A 15 6.62 4.81 -2.14
CA LEU A 15 7.79 5.67 -2.22
C LEU A 15 7.45 6.95 -2.99
N ILE A 16 6.72 6.82 -4.09
CA ILE A 16 6.01 7.92 -4.77
C ILE A 16 4.52 7.76 -4.53
N LYS A 17 3.87 8.82 -4.02
CA LYS A 17 2.53 8.73 -3.44
C LYS A 17 1.43 8.66 -4.48
N TYR A 18 0.47 7.78 -4.21
CA TYR A 18 -0.85 7.80 -4.84
C TYR A 18 -1.80 8.63 -3.97
N TRP A 19 -2.25 9.79 -4.48
CA TRP A 19 -3.18 10.67 -3.77
C TRP A 19 -4.14 11.36 -4.74
N GLY A 20 -5.37 10.86 -4.80
CA GLY A 20 -6.43 11.40 -5.65
C GLY A 20 -6.74 10.48 -6.84
N LYS A 21 -8.01 10.47 -7.25
CA LYS A 21 -8.48 9.64 -8.37
C LYS A 21 -8.98 10.51 -9.52
N ALA A 22 -8.63 10.14 -10.74
CA ALA A 22 -9.24 10.66 -11.93
C ALA A 22 -10.62 10.01 -12.17
N ASP A 23 -10.76 8.72 -11.86
CA ASP A 23 -12.01 7.98 -11.95
C ASP A 23 -12.26 7.18 -10.65
N GLU A 24 -13.37 7.48 -9.95
CA GLU A 24 -13.74 6.80 -8.70
C GLU A 24 -14.30 5.39 -8.93
N SER A 25 -14.90 5.13 -10.09
CA SER A 25 -15.56 3.86 -10.43
C SER A 25 -14.56 2.80 -10.90
N LEU A 26 -13.59 3.22 -11.72
CA LEU A 26 -12.49 2.40 -12.20
C LEU A 26 -11.29 2.42 -11.24
N ILE A 27 -11.27 3.35 -10.28
CA ILE A 27 -10.16 3.59 -9.35
C ILE A 27 -8.89 3.92 -10.15
N ILE A 28 -9.00 4.85 -11.09
CA ILE A 28 -7.87 5.36 -11.89
C ILE A 28 -7.23 6.52 -11.10
N PRO A 29 -5.91 6.55 -10.89
CA PRO A 29 -5.26 7.57 -10.09
C PRO A 29 -5.00 8.84 -10.92
N MET A 30 -4.71 9.96 -10.26
CA MET A 30 -4.29 11.18 -10.95
C MET A 30 -2.87 11.10 -11.51
N ASN A 31 -2.03 10.23 -10.96
CA ASN A 31 -0.59 10.12 -11.23
C ASN A 31 -0.10 8.67 -11.10
N ASN A 32 1.04 8.36 -11.71
CA ASN A 32 1.75 7.12 -11.45
C ASN A 32 2.25 7.08 -10.00
N SER A 33 2.41 5.89 -9.45
CA SER A 33 2.94 5.73 -8.09
C SER A 33 3.86 4.52 -8.02
N LEU A 34 4.84 4.57 -7.12
CA LEU A 34 5.88 3.55 -7.00
C LEU A 34 5.98 3.15 -5.53
N SER A 35 6.10 1.85 -5.26
CA SER A 35 6.20 1.30 -3.90
C SER A 35 7.26 0.22 -3.79
N VAL A 36 7.54 -0.18 -2.55
CA VAL A 36 8.22 -1.45 -2.24
C VAL A 36 7.32 -2.36 -1.42
N THR A 37 7.46 -3.67 -1.62
CA THR A 37 6.65 -4.71 -0.95
C THR A 37 7.42 -5.32 0.23
N LEU A 38 6.72 -5.57 1.34
CA LEU A 38 7.36 -5.84 2.63
C LEU A 38 6.94 -7.18 3.24
N ASP A 39 7.90 -7.88 3.84
CA ASP A 39 7.72 -9.25 4.36
C ASP A 39 6.89 -9.36 5.64
N LYS A 40 6.93 -8.33 6.49
CA LYS A 40 6.45 -8.40 7.87
C LYS A 40 4.94 -8.33 7.97
N PHE A 41 4.30 -7.72 6.98
CA PHE A 41 2.89 -7.34 7.02
C PHE A 41 2.16 -7.90 5.81
N TYR A 42 1.29 -8.87 6.02
CA TYR A 42 0.55 -9.53 4.95
C TYR A 42 -0.89 -9.83 5.35
N THR A 43 -1.69 -10.18 4.35
CA THR A 43 -3.04 -10.68 4.51
C THR A 43 -3.15 -12.05 3.88
N GLU A 44 -3.79 -12.98 4.56
CA GLU A 44 -4.23 -14.24 3.97
C GLU A 44 -5.73 -14.18 3.74
N THR A 45 -6.17 -14.67 2.59
CA THR A 45 -7.58 -14.75 2.23
C THR A 45 -7.89 -16.09 1.59
N LYS A 46 -8.89 -16.77 2.12
CA LYS A 46 -9.51 -17.96 1.55
C LYS A 46 -10.88 -17.60 1.00
N VAL A 47 -11.19 -18.08 -0.20
CA VAL A 47 -12.47 -17.89 -0.86
C VAL A 47 -13.04 -19.24 -1.24
N ILE A 48 -14.32 -19.46 -0.98
CA ILE A 48 -15.06 -20.68 -1.37
C ILE A 48 -16.35 -20.25 -2.07
N PHE A 49 -16.44 -20.51 -3.37
CA PHE A 49 -17.67 -20.33 -4.15
C PHE A 49 -18.53 -21.61 -4.10
N SER A 50 -19.82 -21.46 -3.84
CA SER A 50 -20.78 -22.59 -3.76
C SER A 50 -22.20 -22.16 -4.15
N PRO A 51 -23.01 -23.04 -4.76
CA PRO A 51 -24.45 -22.81 -4.96
C PRO A 51 -25.25 -22.77 -3.66
N GLU A 52 -24.68 -23.22 -2.54
CA GLU A 52 -25.33 -23.22 -1.23
C GLU A 52 -25.38 -21.81 -0.59
N TYR A 53 -24.50 -20.90 -1.02
CA TYR A 53 -24.49 -19.53 -0.53
C TYR A 53 -25.49 -18.66 -1.30
N THR A 54 -26.34 -17.93 -0.58
CA THR A 54 -27.33 -17.00 -1.14
C THR A 54 -26.88 -15.54 -1.14
N LYS A 55 -25.75 -15.26 -0.48
CA LYS A 55 -25.05 -13.96 -0.44
C LYS A 55 -23.56 -14.22 -0.17
N ASP A 56 -22.72 -13.22 -0.48
CA ASP A 56 -21.32 -13.26 -0.05
C ASP A 56 -21.26 -13.11 1.48
N ILE A 57 -20.39 -13.89 2.13
CA ILE A 57 -20.16 -13.85 3.58
C ILE A 57 -18.69 -13.51 3.81
N LEU A 58 -18.42 -12.50 4.62
CA LEU A 58 -17.06 -12.08 4.96
C LEU A 58 -16.80 -12.28 6.45
N VAL A 59 -15.79 -13.08 6.75
CA VAL A 59 -15.21 -13.23 8.08
C VAL A 59 -13.82 -12.61 8.08
N LEU A 60 -13.60 -11.59 8.91
CA LEU A 60 -12.32 -10.90 9.04
C LEU A 60 -11.78 -11.13 10.46
N ASN A 61 -10.58 -11.70 10.55
CA ASN A 61 -9.93 -12.03 11.83
C ASN A 61 -10.82 -12.87 12.78
N GLY A 62 -11.62 -13.77 12.21
CA GLY A 62 -12.53 -14.66 12.96
C GLY A 62 -13.89 -14.05 13.30
N GLU A 63 -14.15 -12.78 12.95
CA GLU A 63 -15.43 -12.12 13.20
C GLU A 63 -16.17 -11.83 11.89
N GLU A 64 -17.47 -12.12 11.83
CA GLU A 64 -18.30 -11.75 10.67
C GLU A 64 -18.43 -10.22 10.59
N VAL A 65 -18.14 -9.70 9.42
CA VAL A 65 -18.12 -8.26 9.16
C VAL A 65 -19.53 -7.76 8.88
N ASN A 66 -19.93 -6.63 9.48
CA ASN A 66 -21.27 -6.07 9.27
C ASN A 66 -21.51 -5.62 7.82
N GLU A 67 -22.79 -5.42 7.44
CA GLU A 67 -23.15 -5.11 6.05
C GLU A 67 -22.52 -3.82 5.50
N GLU A 68 -22.36 -2.79 6.34
CA GLU A 68 -21.77 -1.51 5.93
C GLU A 68 -20.29 -1.68 5.54
N GLN A 69 -19.55 -2.44 6.34
CA GLN A 69 -18.15 -2.75 6.11
C GLN A 69 -17.96 -3.72 4.93
N SER A 70 -18.91 -4.63 4.71
CA SER A 70 -18.87 -5.61 3.62
C SER A 70 -19.26 -5.04 2.25
N LYS A 71 -19.86 -3.84 2.17
CA LYS A 71 -20.31 -3.24 0.89
C LYS A 71 -19.24 -3.18 -0.20
N LYS A 72 -18.00 -2.82 0.16
CA LYS A 72 -16.88 -2.76 -0.82
C LYS A 72 -16.49 -4.15 -1.33
N ILE A 73 -16.53 -5.13 -0.46
CA ILE A 73 -16.23 -6.52 -0.79
C ILE A 73 -17.33 -7.06 -1.70
N TYR A 74 -18.60 -6.79 -1.42
CA TYR A 74 -19.70 -7.19 -2.31
C TYR A 74 -19.59 -6.56 -3.71
N GLN A 75 -19.22 -5.28 -3.80
CA GLN A 75 -18.97 -4.63 -5.09
C GLN A 75 -17.81 -5.29 -5.84
N PHE A 76 -16.73 -5.63 -5.14
CA PHE A 76 -15.60 -6.35 -5.71
C PHE A 76 -15.98 -7.76 -6.19
N MET A 77 -16.72 -8.52 -5.38
CA MET A 77 -17.16 -9.88 -5.71
C MET A 77 -18.16 -9.89 -6.88
N ASN A 78 -18.98 -8.86 -7.02
CA ASN A 78 -19.81 -8.68 -8.23
C ASN A 78 -18.93 -8.58 -9.49
N LEU A 79 -17.84 -7.80 -9.46
CA LEU A 79 -16.90 -7.71 -10.59
C LEU A 79 -16.23 -9.05 -10.89
N VAL A 80 -15.84 -9.80 -9.84
CA VAL A 80 -15.28 -11.16 -9.99
C VAL A 80 -16.28 -12.10 -10.66
N ARG A 81 -17.55 -12.07 -10.22
CA ARG A 81 -18.62 -12.87 -10.83
C ARG A 81 -18.88 -12.51 -12.29
N GLU A 82 -18.91 -11.22 -12.59
CA GLU A 82 -19.16 -10.72 -13.94
C GLU A 82 -18.04 -11.16 -14.91
N ARG A 83 -16.77 -11.10 -14.46
CA ARG A 83 -15.61 -11.54 -15.25
C ARG A 83 -15.51 -13.06 -15.41
N SER A 84 -15.90 -13.82 -14.39
CA SER A 84 -15.81 -15.29 -14.39
C SER A 84 -17.06 -15.99 -14.90
N HIS A 85 -18.15 -15.25 -15.11
CA HIS A 85 -19.47 -15.76 -15.46
C HIS A 85 -20.05 -16.78 -14.44
N THR A 86 -19.56 -16.78 -13.20
CA THR A 86 -20.15 -17.60 -12.12
C THR A 86 -21.33 -16.88 -11.48
N SER A 87 -22.40 -17.62 -11.19
CA SER A 87 -23.54 -17.13 -10.39
C SER A 87 -23.41 -17.45 -8.90
N HIS A 88 -22.35 -18.16 -8.49
CA HIS A 88 -22.16 -18.57 -7.11
C HIS A 88 -21.71 -17.38 -6.24
N TYR A 89 -22.29 -17.27 -5.04
CA TYR A 89 -21.76 -16.41 -4.00
C TYR A 89 -20.61 -17.12 -3.26
N ALA A 90 -19.84 -16.36 -2.49
CA ALA A 90 -18.66 -16.87 -1.82
C ALA A 90 -18.69 -16.69 -0.30
N TYR A 91 -18.15 -17.68 0.41
CA TYR A 91 -17.63 -17.50 1.76
C TYR A 91 -16.17 -17.04 1.66
N ILE A 92 -15.85 -15.94 2.35
CA ILE A 92 -14.57 -15.26 2.33
C ILE A 92 -14.05 -15.18 3.76
N GLU A 93 -12.96 -15.85 4.02
CA GLU A 93 -12.26 -15.79 5.30
C GLU A 93 -10.94 -15.07 5.10
N SER A 94 -10.71 -13.98 5.83
CA SER A 94 -9.50 -13.18 5.71
C SER A 94 -8.88 -12.91 7.07
N VAL A 95 -7.56 -13.04 7.16
CA VAL A 95 -6.78 -12.76 8.37
C VAL A 95 -5.67 -11.77 8.03
N ASN A 96 -5.62 -10.66 8.79
CA ASN A 96 -4.60 -9.63 8.64
C ASN A 96 -3.48 -9.84 9.66
N TYR A 97 -2.26 -10.06 9.17
CA TYR A 97 -1.03 -10.12 9.95
C TYR A 97 -0.35 -8.75 9.96
N VAL A 98 -1.15 -7.73 10.24
CA VAL A 98 -0.74 -6.33 10.34
C VAL A 98 -1.12 -5.86 11.73
N PRO A 99 -0.21 -5.26 12.53
CA PRO A 99 -0.57 -4.84 13.88
C PRO A 99 -1.78 -3.90 13.83
N THR A 100 -2.85 -4.25 14.54
CA THR A 100 -4.14 -3.52 14.49
C THR A 100 -3.99 -2.04 14.85
N ALA A 101 -3.04 -1.73 15.76
CA ALA A 101 -2.69 -0.36 16.15
C ALA A 101 -1.84 0.40 15.11
N ALA A 102 -1.26 -0.29 14.12
CA ALA A 102 -0.28 0.29 13.23
C ALA A 102 -0.88 1.08 12.07
N GLY A 103 -2.21 1.14 11.90
CA GLY A 103 -2.87 1.98 10.88
C GLY A 103 -2.29 1.85 9.47
N LEU A 104 -1.57 0.76 9.20
CA LEU A 104 -0.87 0.43 7.96
C LEU A 104 -1.91 0.10 6.90
N ALA A 105 -1.53 0.19 5.63
CA ALA A 105 -2.42 0.03 4.49
C ALA A 105 -2.90 -1.43 4.28
N SER A 106 -3.60 -2.00 5.27
CA SER A 106 -4.14 -3.37 5.22
C SER A 106 -5.08 -3.61 4.04
N SER A 107 -5.70 -2.56 3.50
CA SER A 107 -6.55 -2.69 2.31
C SER A 107 -5.76 -3.09 1.04
N ALA A 108 -4.47 -2.76 0.95
CA ALA A 108 -3.67 -3.09 -0.24
C ALA A 108 -3.44 -4.60 -0.31
N SER A 109 -2.87 -5.19 0.74
CA SER A 109 -2.68 -6.64 0.85
C SER A 109 -4.00 -7.39 0.83
N ALA A 110 -5.04 -6.89 1.52
CA ALA A 110 -6.33 -7.60 1.57
C ALA A 110 -6.99 -7.76 0.20
N PHE A 111 -7.04 -6.71 -0.63
CA PHE A 111 -7.63 -6.82 -1.96
C PHE A 111 -6.73 -7.56 -2.96
N ALA A 112 -5.40 -7.52 -2.78
CA ALA A 112 -4.49 -8.34 -3.56
C ALA A 112 -4.67 -9.84 -3.24
N ALA A 113 -4.73 -10.20 -1.95
CA ALA A 113 -4.97 -11.58 -1.51
C ALA A 113 -6.35 -12.07 -1.95
N LEU A 114 -7.40 -11.24 -1.83
CA LEU A 114 -8.74 -11.58 -2.30
C LEU A 114 -8.78 -11.80 -3.82
N ALA A 115 -8.13 -10.93 -4.60
CA ALA A 115 -8.06 -11.07 -6.05
C ALA A 115 -7.36 -12.38 -6.44
N ALA A 116 -6.21 -12.68 -5.83
CA ALA A 116 -5.44 -13.90 -6.08
C ALA A 116 -6.21 -15.16 -5.66
N ALA A 117 -6.86 -15.15 -4.50
CA ALA A 117 -7.68 -16.26 -4.03
C ALA A 117 -8.90 -16.51 -4.94
N CYS A 118 -9.52 -15.45 -5.48
CA CYS A 118 -10.59 -15.60 -6.47
C CYS A 118 -10.08 -16.16 -7.82
N ASN A 119 -8.92 -15.67 -8.28
CA ASN A 119 -8.28 -16.16 -9.49
C ASN A 119 -7.99 -17.67 -9.41
N GLU A 120 -7.47 -18.11 -8.25
CA GLU A 120 -7.22 -19.52 -7.95
C GLU A 120 -8.52 -20.33 -7.86
N ALA A 121 -9.48 -19.89 -7.03
CA ALA A 121 -10.72 -20.61 -6.78
C ALA A 121 -11.50 -20.89 -8.06
N LEU A 122 -11.53 -19.92 -8.98
CA LEU A 122 -12.29 -19.96 -10.22
C LEU A 122 -11.44 -20.40 -11.43
N ASN A 123 -10.16 -20.73 -11.23
CA ASN A 123 -9.21 -21.14 -12.28
C ASN A 123 -9.19 -20.16 -13.48
N LEU A 124 -9.13 -18.85 -13.19
CA LEU A 124 -9.22 -17.81 -14.21
C LEU A 124 -7.93 -17.63 -15.00
N ASN A 125 -6.80 -18.15 -14.49
CA ASN A 125 -5.48 -18.10 -15.14
C ASN A 125 -5.09 -16.67 -15.57
N MET A 126 -5.38 -15.67 -14.74
CA MET A 126 -5.05 -14.28 -15.02
C MET A 126 -3.53 -14.06 -15.06
N SER A 127 -3.10 -13.21 -15.99
CA SER A 127 -1.75 -12.64 -15.95
C SER A 127 -1.58 -11.72 -14.74
N ASP A 128 -0.35 -11.48 -14.28
CA ASP A 128 -0.08 -10.53 -13.19
C ASP A 128 -0.63 -9.12 -13.50
N LYS A 129 -0.57 -8.72 -14.78
CA LYS A 129 -1.19 -7.48 -15.26
C LYS A 129 -2.69 -7.48 -14.98
N ASP A 130 -3.42 -8.50 -15.43
CA ASP A 130 -4.87 -8.58 -15.26
C ASP A 130 -5.29 -8.74 -13.80
N LEU A 131 -4.48 -9.46 -13.02
CA LEU A 131 -4.68 -9.59 -11.59
C LEU A 131 -4.47 -8.26 -10.86
N SER A 132 -3.46 -7.47 -11.24
CA SER A 132 -3.24 -6.12 -10.70
C SER A 132 -4.39 -5.18 -11.04
N ARG A 133 -4.96 -5.29 -12.24
CA ARG A 133 -6.14 -4.53 -12.68
C ARG A 133 -7.37 -4.90 -11.84
N LEU A 134 -7.58 -6.20 -11.60
CA LEU A 134 -8.67 -6.66 -10.74
C LEU A 134 -8.49 -6.12 -9.32
N ALA A 135 -7.32 -6.31 -8.70
CA ALA A 135 -7.01 -5.84 -7.36
C ALA A 135 -7.21 -4.32 -7.21
N ARG A 136 -6.82 -3.53 -8.22
CA ARG A 136 -7.04 -2.07 -8.29
C ARG A 136 -8.50 -1.69 -8.03
N ARG A 137 -9.46 -2.47 -8.54
CA ARG A 137 -10.90 -2.22 -8.39
C ARG A 137 -11.41 -2.36 -6.96
N GLY A 138 -10.69 -3.08 -6.12
CA GLY A 138 -10.95 -3.14 -4.68
C GLY A 138 -10.28 -2.00 -3.92
N SER A 139 -8.99 -1.83 -4.16
CA SER A 139 -8.19 -0.73 -3.64
C SER A 139 -7.05 -0.40 -4.60
N GLY A 140 -6.88 0.87 -4.99
CA GLY A 140 -5.91 1.26 -6.02
C GLY A 140 -4.49 0.76 -5.73
N SER A 141 -4.03 0.92 -4.49
CA SER A 141 -2.70 0.46 -4.05
C SER A 141 -2.56 -1.07 -3.99
N ALA A 142 -3.64 -1.85 -4.04
CA ALA A 142 -3.58 -3.31 -4.08
C ALA A 142 -2.98 -3.83 -5.39
N SER A 143 -3.08 -3.04 -6.49
CA SER A 143 -2.44 -3.37 -7.76
C SER A 143 -0.94 -3.65 -7.61
N ARG A 144 -0.23 -2.82 -6.83
CA ARG A 144 1.22 -2.96 -6.60
C ARG A 144 1.57 -4.13 -5.68
N SER A 145 0.66 -4.56 -4.82
CA SER A 145 0.87 -5.73 -3.94
C SER A 145 0.84 -7.07 -4.69
N ILE A 146 0.53 -7.07 -5.99
CA ILE A 146 0.72 -8.26 -6.84
C ILE A 146 2.21 -8.57 -7.03
N PHE A 147 3.07 -7.56 -6.97
CA PHE A 147 4.49 -7.66 -7.26
C PHE A 147 5.35 -7.54 -6.00
N GLY A 148 6.45 -8.27 -5.95
CA GLY A 148 7.50 -8.08 -4.94
C GLY A 148 8.51 -7.01 -5.34
N GLY A 149 9.49 -6.76 -4.48
CA GLY A 149 10.55 -5.78 -4.71
C GLY A 149 9.98 -4.38 -4.87
N PHE A 150 10.40 -3.70 -5.94
CA PHE A 150 9.85 -2.42 -6.37
C PHE A 150 8.70 -2.62 -7.37
N ALA A 151 7.63 -1.86 -7.23
CA ALA A 151 6.48 -1.93 -8.12
C ALA A 151 5.96 -0.54 -8.49
N GLU A 152 5.70 -0.30 -9.77
CA GLU A 152 5.04 0.90 -10.28
C GLU A 152 3.59 0.59 -10.61
N TRP A 153 2.67 1.48 -10.25
CA TRP A 153 1.30 1.52 -10.77
C TRP A 153 1.21 2.67 -11.77
N GLU A 154 1.02 2.30 -13.03
CA GLU A 154 0.76 3.23 -14.13
C GLU A 154 -0.66 3.79 -14.03
N LYS A 155 -0.80 5.10 -14.14
CA LYS A 155 -2.11 5.74 -14.06
C LYS A 155 -3.04 5.26 -15.16
N GLY A 156 -2.52 5.09 -16.37
CA GLY A 156 -3.33 4.79 -17.55
C GLY A 156 -4.41 5.85 -17.79
N HIS A 157 -5.37 5.52 -18.65
CA HIS A 157 -6.55 6.35 -18.92
C HIS A 157 -7.85 5.55 -18.90
N ASP A 158 -7.78 4.23 -18.76
CA ASP A 158 -8.92 3.31 -18.68
C ASP A 158 -8.60 2.06 -17.85
N ASP A 159 -9.52 1.10 -17.81
CA ASP A 159 -9.35 -0.14 -17.04
C ASP A 159 -8.19 -1.02 -17.55
N GLU A 160 -7.89 -0.98 -18.85
CA GLU A 160 -6.89 -1.81 -19.55
C GLU A 160 -5.46 -1.29 -19.38
N THR A 161 -5.31 0.03 -19.30
CA THR A 161 -4.03 0.73 -19.27
C THR A 161 -3.61 1.15 -17.86
N SER A 162 -4.51 1.13 -16.87
CA SER A 162 -4.18 1.42 -15.47
C SER A 162 -3.83 0.14 -14.70
N TYR A 163 -2.57 -0.25 -14.65
CA TYR A 163 -2.12 -1.48 -14.00
C TYR A 163 -0.75 -1.33 -13.37
N ALA A 164 -0.38 -2.27 -12.51
CA ALA A 164 0.94 -2.29 -11.89
C ALA A 164 1.88 -3.27 -12.58
N HIS A 165 3.18 -3.01 -12.47
CA HIS A 165 4.24 -3.89 -12.94
C HIS A 165 5.46 -3.82 -12.00
N ALA A 166 6.27 -4.88 -11.99
CA ALA A 166 7.52 -4.93 -11.23
C ALA A 166 8.59 -4.04 -11.88
N ILE A 167 9.44 -3.44 -11.06
CA ILE A 167 10.65 -2.74 -11.48
C ILE A 167 11.83 -3.63 -11.11
N ASP A 168 12.61 -4.04 -12.11
CA ASP A 168 13.84 -4.77 -11.88
C ASP A 168 14.90 -3.87 -11.24
N ALA A 169 15.27 -4.20 -10.00
CA ALA A 169 16.32 -3.54 -9.24
C ALA A 169 17.61 -4.38 -9.14
N GLN A 170 17.70 -5.48 -9.90
CA GLN A 170 18.87 -6.37 -9.93
C GLN A 170 19.31 -6.82 -8.53
N GLY A 171 18.33 -7.21 -7.70
CA GLY A 171 18.51 -7.70 -6.33
C GLY A 171 18.88 -6.61 -5.31
N TRP A 172 18.90 -5.34 -5.67
CA TRP A 172 19.25 -4.26 -4.74
C TRP A 172 18.27 -4.14 -3.56
N GLU A 173 17.02 -4.52 -3.76
CA GLU A 173 16.00 -4.59 -2.71
C GLU A 173 16.41 -5.49 -1.53
N GLU A 174 17.29 -6.47 -1.74
CA GLU A 174 17.79 -7.37 -0.69
C GLU A 174 18.72 -6.65 0.30
N ASP A 175 19.34 -5.54 -0.12
CA ASP A 175 20.21 -4.69 0.71
C ASP A 175 19.42 -3.64 1.51
N LEU A 176 18.13 -3.51 1.25
CA LEU A 176 17.26 -2.47 1.79
C LEU A 176 16.26 -3.03 2.79
N SER A 177 15.81 -2.19 3.70
CA SER A 177 14.75 -2.51 4.66
C SER A 177 13.98 -1.25 5.03
N MET A 178 12.81 -1.45 5.65
CA MET A 178 12.04 -0.39 6.26
C MET A 178 11.95 -0.55 7.77
N VAL A 179 12.20 0.54 8.49
CA VAL A 179 11.90 0.65 9.92
C VAL A 179 10.65 1.49 10.10
N PHE A 180 9.68 0.95 10.80
CA PHE A 180 8.40 1.57 11.10
C PHE A 180 8.43 2.14 12.51
N VAL A 181 7.93 3.35 12.66
CA VAL A 181 7.53 3.89 13.96
C VAL A 181 6.02 3.97 14.01
N VAL A 182 5.44 3.04 14.76
CA VAL A 182 4.00 2.93 15.00
C VAL A 182 3.59 3.92 16.09
N ILE A 183 2.95 4.99 15.66
CA ILE A 183 2.41 6.05 16.50
C ILE A 183 0.92 5.77 16.69
N ASN A 184 0.58 5.34 17.90
CA ASN A 184 -0.80 5.05 18.26
C ASN A 184 -1.55 6.36 18.53
N ASN A 185 -2.19 6.90 17.49
CA ASN A 185 -3.19 7.93 17.66
C ASN A 185 -4.57 7.28 17.53
N GLN A 186 -5.54 7.76 18.30
CA GLN A 186 -6.92 7.30 18.20
C GLN A 186 -7.46 7.40 16.76
N SER A 187 -8.61 6.75 16.51
CA SER A 187 -9.20 6.55 15.18
C SER A 187 -8.96 7.71 14.19
N LYS A 188 -8.52 7.36 12.97
CA LYS A 188 -8.25 8.34 11.91
C LYS A 188 -9.46 9.24 11.71
N LYS A 189 -9.31 10.54 12.00
CA LYS A 189 -10.38 11.55 11.82
C LYS A 189 -10.86 11.65 10.36
N VAL A 190 -9.97 11.38 9.40
CA VAL A 190 -10.26 11.45 7.96
C VAL A 190 -9.74 10.17 7.27
N SER A 191 -10.61 9.40 6.62
CA SER A 191 -10.18 8.23 5.84
C SER A 191 -9.35 8.64 4.63
N SER A 192 -8.42 7.79 4.18
CA SER A 192 -7.59 8.10 2.99
C SER A 192 -8.44 8.42 1.75
N ARG A 193 -9.56 7.71 1.56
CA ARG A 193 -10.48 7.92 0.44
C ARG A 193 -11.13 9.30 0.48
N SER A 194 -11.62 9.71 1.66
CA SER A 194 -12.20 11.04 1.84
C SER A 194 -11.12 12.12 1.71
N GLY A 195 -9.99 11.95 2.40
CA GLY A 195 -8.87 12.88 2.40
C GLY A 195 -8.31 13.13 1.00
N MET A 196 -8.10 12.10 0.19
CA MET A 196 -7.56 12.25 -1.16
C MET A 196 -8.54 12.94 -2.13
N SER A 197 -9.85 12.68 -1.98
CA SER A 197 -10.88 13.32 -2.81
C SER A 197 -11.00 14.79 -2.44
N HIS A 198 -11.08 15.06 -1.13
CA HIS A 198 -11.11 16.42 -0.58
C HIS A 198 -9.88 17.24 -1.01
N THR A 199 -8.71 16.62 -0.96
CA THR A 199 -7.45 17.27 -1.37
C THR A 199 -7.43 17.55 -2.87
N ARG A 200 -7.79 16.58 -3.71
CA ARG A 200 -7.92 16.75 -5.17
C ARG A 200 -8.84 17.92 -5.51
N ASP A 201 -9.99 18.00 -4.84
CA ASP A 201 -11.06 18.93 -5.21
C ASP A 201 -10.84 20.35 -4.66
N THR A 202 -10.07 20.51 -3.58
CA THR A 202 -10.02 21.79 -2.85
C THR A 202 -8.62 22.34 -2.60
N SER A 203 -7.56 21.55 -2.78
CA SER A 203 -6.21 21.99 -2.44
C SER A 203 -5.58 22.84 -3.52
N ARG A 204 -5.16 24.05 -3.13
CA ARG A 204 -4.44 24.98 -4.02
C ARG A 204 -3.03 24.53 -4.38
N PHE A 205 -2.49 23.53 -3.66
CA PHE A 205 -1.15 22.97 -3.94
C PHE A 205 -1.22 21.68 -4.76
N PHE A 206 -2.41 21.14 -5.00
CA PHE A 206 -2.57 19.83 -5.63
C PHE A 206 -2.02 19.78 -7.05
N GLN A 207 -2.32 20.79 -7.88
CA GLN A 207 -1.84 20.83 -9.26
C GLN A 207 -0.31 20.92 -9.31
N TYR A 208 0.29 21.78 -8.49
CA TYR A 208 1.76 21.87 -8.40
C TYR A 208 2.38 20.53 -8.04
N TRP A 209 1.82 19.82 -7.06
CA TRP A 209 2.30 18.48 -6.72
C TRP A 209 2.19 17.52 -7.92
N LEU A 210 1.02 17.47 -8.59
CA LEU A 210 0.80 16.63 -9.77
C LEU A 210 1.79 16.92 -10.91
N ASP A 211 2.09 18.19 -11.17
CA ASP A 211 2.97 18.61 -12.27
C ASP A 211 4.39 18.06 -12.13
N HIS A 212 4.82 17.68 -10.92
CA HIS A 212 6.18 17.21 -10.63
C HIS A 212 6.27 15.71 -10.29
N VAL A 213 5.14 14.99 -10.15
CA VAL A 213 5.19 13.56 -9.79
C VAL A 213 5.89 12.72 -10.86
N ASP A 214 5.68 13.04 -12.14
CA ASP A 214 6.31 12.29 -13.24
C ASP A 214 7.84 12.45 -13.24
N GLU A 215 8.35 13.61 -12.80
CA GLU A 215 9.78 13.85 -12.56
C GLU A 215 10.29 13.01 -11.38
N ASP A 216 9.57 13.01 -10.25
CA ASP A 216 9.92 12.21 -9.08
C ASP A 216 9.95 10.69 -9.42
N ILE A 217 9.02 10.20 -10.25
CA ILE A 217 9.01 8.80 -10.75
C ILE A 217 10.27 8.52 -11.58
N ALA A 218 10.62 9.41 -12.51
CA ALA A 218 11.80 9.25 -13.35
C ALA A 218 13.08 9.20 -12.51
N SER A 219 13.22 10.11 -11.54
CA SER A 219 14.35 10.18 -10.61
C SER A 219 14.46 8.94 -9.72
N VAL A 220 13.35 8.44 -9.16
CA VAL A 220 13.37 7.19 -8.37
C VAL A 220 13.78 5.99 -9.23
N LYS A 221 13.28 5.89 -10.47
CA LYS A 221 13.67 4.80 -11.38
C LYS A 221 15.15 4.89 -11.77
N GLU A 222 15.69 6.08 -11.92
CA GLU A 222 17.13 6.29 -12.12
C GLU A 222 17.95 5.87 -10.89
N ALA A 223 17.53 6.29 -9.70
CA ALA A 223 18.18 5.90 -8.46
C ALA A 223 18.19 4.38 -8.27
N ILE A 224 17.09 3.69 -8.58
CA ILE A 224 17.00 2.23 -8.55
C ILE A 224 17.99 1.58 -9.52
N ARG A 225 18.03 2.03 -10.79
CA ARG A 225 18.96 1.49 -11.79
C ARG A 225 20.43 1.66 -11.39
N ASN A 226 20.75 2.79 -10.74
CA ASN A 226 22.12 3.13 -10.34
C ASN A 226 22.46 2.67 -8.91
N LYS A 227 21.52 2.06 -8.18
CA LYS A 227 21.64 1.71 -6.76
C LYS A 227 22.05 2.93 -5.89
N ASP A 228 21.59 4.11 -6.27
CA ASP A 228 21.87 5.37 -5.57
C ASP A 228 20.89 5.56 -4.41
N PHE A 229 21.27 5.02 -3.25
CA PHE A 229 20.46 5.09 -2.04
C PHE A 229 20.16 6.53 -1.59
N LYS A 230 21.13 7.43 -1.76
CA LYS A 230 20.98 8.82 -1.34
C LYS A 230 19.93 9.51 -2.21
N HIS A 231 20.08 9.41 -3.53
CA HIS A 231 19.16 10.05 -4.45
C HIS A 231 17.74 9.48 -4.33
N LEU A 232 17.61 8.14 -4.21
CA LEU A 232 16.32 7.49 -3.91
C LEU A 232 15.68 8.11 -2.67
N GLY A 233 16.45 8.17 -1.59
CA GLY A 233 16.02 8.67 -0.31
C GLY A 233 15.52 10.11 -0.31
N GLU A 234 16.28 11.01 -0.92
CA GLU A 234 15.93 12.44 -1.01
C GLU A 234 14.61 12.63 -1.76
N VAL A 235 14.42 11.96 -2.89
CA VAL A 235 13.21 12.08 -3.71
C VAL A 235 11.97 11.54 -2.98
N ILE A 236 12.05 10.39 -2.30
CA ILE A 236 10.88 9.80 -1.61
C ILE A 236 10.45 10.62 -0.39
N GLU A 237 11.42 11.24 0.30
CA GLU A 237 11.17 12.08 1.47
C GLU A 237 10.48 13.37 1.05
N GLU A 238 11.00 14.02 -0.01
CA GLU A 238 10.38 15.20 -0.60
C GLU A 238 8.98 14.90 -1.15
N ASN A 239 8.80 13.82 -1.91
CA ASN A 239 7.49 13.47 -2.47
C ASN A 239 6.45 13.19 -1.37
N GLY A 240 6.85 12.48 -0.31
CA GLY A 240 6.01 12.25 0.86
C GLY A 240 5.59 13.55 1.56
N LEU A 241 6.54 14.46 1.81
CA LEU A 241 6.26 15.76 2.41
C LEU A 241 5.37 16.63 1.51
N ARG A 242 5.60 16.66 0.20
CA ARG A 242 4.77 17.40 -0.77
C ARG A 242 3.34 16.88 -0.79
N MET A 243 3.12 15.56 -0.73
CA MET A 243 1.77 14.99 -0.57
C MET A 243 1.09 15.51 0.71
N HIS A 244 1.79 15.53 1.85
CA HIS A 244 1.23 16.10 3.08
C HIS A 244 0.98 17.61 3.00
N ALA A 245 1.81 18.36 2.27
CA ALA A 245 1.57 19.77 2.01
C ALA A 245 0.27 19.98 1.22
N THR A 246 -0.08 19.09 0.29
CA THR A 246 -1.38 19.19 -0.40
C THR A 246 -2.56 19.08 0.57
N ASN A 247 -2.48 18.26 1.62
CA ASN A 247 -3.53 18.17 2.66
C ASN A 247 -3.67 19.48 3.44
N LEU A 248 -2.55 20.17 3.73
CA LEU A 248 -2.55 21.49 4.37
C LEU A 248 -3.08 22.59 3.43
N GLY A 249 -2.95 22.40 2.11
CA GLY A 249 -3.50 23.30 1.10
C GLY A 249 -5.01 23.12 0.84
N ALA A 250 -5.61 22.02 1.32
CA ALA A 250 -7.04 21.72 1.16
C ALA A 250 -7.96 22.70 1.92
N GLN A 251 -9.26 22.71 1.61
CA GLN A 251 -10.24 23.64 2.21
C GLN A 251 -11.51 22.91 2.70
N PRO A 252 -11.68 22.67 4.02
CA PRO A 252 -10.76 23.04 5.11
C PRO A 252 -9.45 22.22 5.09
N PRO A 253 -8.34 22.77 5.63
CA PRO A 253 -7.07 22.08 5.70
C PRO A 253 -7.09 20.97 6.75
N PHE A 254 -6.29 19.93 6.55
CA PHE A 254 -6.14 18.85 7.52
C PHE A 254 -4.73 18.27 7.50
N THR A 255 -4.36 17.55 8.56
CA THR A 255 -3.10 16.83 8.64
C THR A 255 -3.29 15.46 9.29
N TYR A 256 -2.48 14.51 8.83
CA TYR A 256 -2.31 13.21 9.47
C TYR A 256 -1.14 13.18 10.45
N LEU A 257 -0.20 14.12 10.30
CA LEU A 257 1.02 14.18 11.08
C LEU A 257 0.73 14.76 12.46
N VAL A 258 1.36 14.17 13.46
CA VAL A 258 1.25 14.55 14.88
C VAL A 258 2.64 14.89 15.42
N PRO A 259 2.79 15.48 16.63
CA PRO A 259 4.08 15.82 17.18
C PRO A 259 5.12 14.68 17.13
N GLU A 260 4.69 13.45 17.44
CA GLU A 260 5.52 12.26 17.40
C GLU A 260 6.01 11.93 15.98
N SER A 261 5.22 12.23 14.95
CA SER A 261 5.66 12.08 13.55
C SER A 261 6.87 12.97 13.26
N TYR A 262 6.84 14.22 13.73
CA TYR A 262 7.94 15.16 13.55
C TYR A 262 9.16 14.83 14.41
N GLU A 263 8.96 14.26 15.61
CA GLU A 263 10.05 13.74 16.42
C GLU A 263 10.83 12.63 15.69
N VAL A 264 10.13 11.70 15.03
CA VAL A 264 10.79 10.68 14.20
C VAL A 264 11.58 11.30 13.06
N MET A 265 11.03 12.33 12.38
CA MET A 265 11.73 13.03 11.30
C MET A 265 13.02 13.69 11.80
N ASP A 266 13.00 14.31 12.97
CA ASP A 266 14.19 14.90 13.57
C ASP A 266 15.26 13.85 13.89
N ILE A 267 14.87 12.69 14.44
CA ILE A 267 15.79 11.56 14.68
C ILE A 267 16.41 11.07 13.37
N VAL A 268 15.62 10.95 12.30
CA VAL A 268 16.13 10.56 10.96
C VAL A 268 17.15 11.58 10.46
N HIS A 269 16.88 12.88 10.57
CA HIS A 269 17.83 13.92 10.19
C HIS A 269 19.12 13.88 11.03
N GLN A 270 19.02 13.61 12.34
CA GLN A 270 20.18 13.44 13.20
C GLN A 270 21.03 12.22 12.80
N CYS A 271 20.39 11.09 12.49
CA CYS A 271 21.08 9.89 12.00
C CYS A 271 21.82 10.16 10.68
N ARG A 272 21.18 10.86 9.74
CA ARG A 272 21.79 11.26 8.46
C ARG A 272 23.01 12.16 8.68
N LYS A 273 22.92 13.15 9.60
CA LYS A 273 24.05 14.01 9.98
C LYS A 273 25.20 13.23 10.64
N ALA A 274 24.90 12.16 11.36
CA ALA A 274 25.88 11.27 11.98
C ALA A 274 26.54 10.29 10.99
N GLY A 275 26.23 10.35 9.69
CA GLY A 275 26.82 9.49 8.68
C GLY A 275 26.08 8.17 8.44
N TYR A 276 24.84 8.06 8.91
CA TYR A 276 23.97 6.89 8.67
C TYR A 276 22.80 7.31 7.76
N PRO A 277 22.93 7.17 6.43
CA PRO A 277 21.86 7.50 5.50
C PRO A 277 20.57 6.72 5.81
N CYS A 278 19.49 7.46 6.00
CA CYS A 278 18.14 6.96 6.15
C CYS A 278 17.16 8.08 5.77
N TYR A 279 15.99 7.71 5.26
CA TYR A 279 15.00 8.64 4.69
C TYR A 279 13.60 8.19 5.06
N PHE A 280 12.73 9.16 5.36
CA PHE A 280 11.38 8.83 5.81
C PHE A 280 10.33 9.01 4.73
N THR A 281 9.21 8.32 4.91
CA THR A 281 7.98 8.56 4.16
C THR A 281 6.76 8.30 5.04
N MET A 282 5.64 8.93 4.71
CA MET A 282 4.38 8.85 5.45
C MET A 282 3.21 8.65 4.50
N ASP A 283 2.16 8.00 4.99
CA ASP A 283 0.92 7.81 4.23
C ASP A 283 -0.22 8.60 4.88
N ALA A 284 -1.47 8.19 4.67
CA ALA A 284 -2.63 8.76 5.35
C ALA A 284 -2.73 8.32 6.83
N GLY A 285 -1.77 8.74 7.66
CA GLY A 285 -1.72 8.46 9.09
C GLY A 285 -0.44 9.01 9.75
N PRO A 286 -0.32 8.91 11.08
CA PRO A 286 0.81 9.45 11.82
C PRO A 286 2.09 8.63 11.68
N ASN A 287 1.99 7.36 11.26
CA ASN A 287 3.10 6.43 11.24
C ASN A 287 4.15 6.78 10.20
N VAL A 288 5.40 6.81 10.64
CA VAL A 288 6.56 7.11 9.83
C VAL A 288 7.25 5.81 9.44
N LYS A 289 7.63 5.70 8.16
CA LYS A 289 8.39 4.56 7.61
C LYS A 289 9.72 5.09 7.14
N ILE A 290 10.79 4.41 7.54
CA ILE A 290 12.15 4.88 7.32
C ILE A 290 12.83 3.84 6.43
N LEU A 291 13.13 4.24 5.20
CA LEU A 291 13.95 3.46 4.29
C LEU A 291 15.41 3.54 4.74
N VAL A 292 16.05 2.38 4.84
CA VAL A 292 17.43 2.24 5.30
C VAL A 292 18.13 1.08 4.59
N GLU A 293 19.43 1.23 4.30
CA GLU A 293 20.28 0.09 3.94
C GLU A 293 20.46 -0.81 5.18
N LYS A 294 20.34 -2.14 5.02
CA LYS A 294 20.38 -3.10 6.14
C LYS A 294 21.61 -2.95 7.03
N LYS A 295 22.76 -2.60 6.46
CA LYS A 295 24.01 -2.32 7.20
C LYS A 295 23.88 -1.21 8.26
N ASN A 296 22.94 -0.27 8.10
CA ASN A 296 22.69 0.84 9.02
C ASN A 296 21.47 0.60 9.92
N GLN A 297 20.68 -0.45 9.69
CA GLN A 297 19.37 -0.67 10.33
C GLN A 297 19.45 -0.64 11.86
N GLN A 298 20.41 -1.35 12.46
CA GLN A 298 20.54 -1.44 13.91
C GLN A 298 20.79 -0.08 14.55
N PHE A 299 21.64 0.76 13.95
CA PHE A 299 21.91 2.11 14.45
C PHE A 299 20.64 2.97 14.47
N ILE A 300 19.84 2.89 13.40
CA ILE A 300 18.57 3.63 13.32
C ILE A 300 17.57 3.14 14.37
N ILE A 301 17.45 1.83 14.57
CA ILE A 301 16.61 1.26 15.62
C ILE A 301 17.05 1.75 17.00
N ASP A 302 18.35 1.67 17.31
CA ASP A 302 18.90 2.10 18.60
C ASP A 302 18.69 3.60 18.85
N ALA A 303 18.73 4.43 17.80
CA ALA A 303 18.42 5.85 17.89
C ALA A 303 16.93 6.09 18.21
N LEU A 304 16.02 5.37 17.54
CA LEU A 304 14.58 5.47 17.77
C LEU A 304 14.18 4.99 19.17
N LEU A 305 14.80 3.92 19.67
CA LEU A 305 14.50 3.33 20.98
C LEU A 305 14.86 4.24 22.18
N LYS A 306 15.54 5.37 21.93
CA LYS A 306 15.76 6.41 22.96
C LYS A 306 14.51 7.24 23.24
N SER A 307 13.61 7.36 22.25
CA SER A 307 12.38 8.15 22.31
C SER A 307 11.11 7.29 22.24
N PHE A 308 11.17 6.11 21.64
CA PHE A 308 10.01 5.25 21.36
C PHE A 308 10.14 3.87 21.99
N ASN A 309 9.01 3.28 22.38
CA ASN A 309 9.01 1.94 22.95
C ASN A 309 9.33 0.87 21.89
N LYS A 310 9.86 -0.27 22.33
CA LYS A 310 10.25 -1.38 21.44
C LYS A 310 9.08 -1.89 20.59
N GLU A 311 7.87 -1.90 21.15
CA GLU A 311 6.66 -2.35 20.45
C GLU A 311 6.23 -1.41 19.32
N GLN A 312 6.73 -0.17 19.33
CA GLN A 312 6.45 0.83 18.31
C GLN A 312 7.44 0.76 17.15
N VAL A 313 8.64 0.20 17.35
CA VAL A 313 9.71 0.17 16.36
C VAL A 313 9.76 -1.22 15.72
N ILE A 314 9.35 -1.31 14.46
CA ILE A 314 9.25 -2.59 13.73
C ILE A 314 10.13 -2.53 12.49
N ALA A 315 11.06 -3.45 12.34
CA ALA A 315 11.81 -3.64 11.09
C ALA A 315 11.09 -4.64 10.17
N SER A 316 11.14 -4.39 8.87
CA SER A 316 10.66 -5.26 7.82
C SER A 316 11.63 -5.23 6.64
N ASP A 317 11.89 -6.39 6.08
CA ASP A 317 12.67 -6.54 4.86
C ASP A 317 11.78 -6.31 3.63
N ILE A 318 12.40 -5.92 2.52
CA ILE A 318 11.73 -5.91 1.23
C ILE A 318 11.70 -7.35 0.70
N THR A 319 10.51 -7.85 0.36
CA THR A 319 10.31 -9.21 -0.15
C THR A 319 10.20 -9.21 -1.67
N ASN A 320 10.81 -10.20 -2.33
CA ASN A 320 10.72 -10.41 -3.77
C ASN A 320 9.37 -11.03 -4.20
N THR A 321 8.49 -11.35 -3.25
CA THR A 321 7.19 -11.98 -3.49
C THR A 321 6.05 -11.03 -3.14
N GLY A 322 5.19 -10.71 -4.11
CA GLY A 322 3.98 -9.94 -3.87
C GLY A 322 2.83 -10.79 -3.34
N ILE A 323 2.54 -11.86 -4.08
CA ILE A 323 1.47 -12.83 -3.77
C ILE A 323 2.00 -14.27 -3.74
N GLU A 324 1.36 -15.10 -2.93
CA GLU A 324 1.63 -16.54 -2.81
C GLU A 324 0.29 -17.28 -2.81
N ILE A 325 0.12 -18.29 -3.66
CA ILE A 325 -0.98 -19.24 -3.52
C ILE A 325 -0.61 -20.23 -2.42
N ILE A 326 -1.49 -20.44 -1.46
CA ILE A 326 -1.22 -21.23 -0.25
C ILE A 326 -2.35 -22.26 -0.02
N GLU A 327 -2.04 -23.33 0.69
CA GLU A 327 -2.99 -24.43 0.98
C GLU A 327 -4.02 -24.09 2.08
#